data_AF-A0A2I3EHR6-F1
#
_entry.id   AF-A0A2I3EHR6-F1
#
_cell.length_a   1.000
_cell.length_b   1.000
_cell.length_c   1.000
_cell.angle_alpha   90.00
_cell.angle_beta   90.00
_cell.angle_gamma   90.00
#
_symmetry.space_group_name_H-M   'P 1'
#
loop_
_entity.id
_entity.type
_entity.pdbx_description
1 polymer ?
#
loop_
_entity_poly.entity_id
_entity_poly.type
_entity_poly.pdbx_seq_one_letter_code
_entity_poly.pdbx_strand_id
1 'polypeptide(L)'
;MKRGSWLVALIVAATFSGGVLALAPRAHAVPAPEVEYLGDITVRRQYSFANAADAINYAHGICDKISNGASYTQVMGDVKSGVRPNDECAANYLVSYAVNIFCPAQLWQLRDSAANYLPPPANER
;
A
#
# COMPACT_ATOMS: atom_id res chain seq x y z
N MET A 1 61.08 -46.34 13.72
CA MET A 1 61.61 -46.22 12.34
C MET A 1 60.57 -46.76 11.36
N LYS A 2 60.36 -46.05 10.24
CA LYS A 2 59.49 -46.36 9.06
C LYS A 2 57.98 -46.24 9.30
N ARG A 3 57.34 -45.13 8.87
CA ARG A 3 56.90 -44.78 7.50
C ARG A 3 55.75 -45.69 7.02
N GLY A 4 54.54 -45.15 7.11
CA GLY A 4 53.28 -45.70 6.60
C GLY A 4 52.16 -45.07 7.43
N SER A 5 51.13 -44.42 6.90
CA SER A 5 50.62 -44.47 5.55
C SER A 5 49.95 -43.15 5.23
N TRP A 6 50.26 -42.70 4.03
CA TRP A 6 49.92 -41.46 3.37
C TRP A 6 48.45 -41.51 2.92
N LEU A 7 47.47 -41.44 3.83
CA LEU A 7 46.04 -41.60 3.45
C LEU A 7 45.01 -40.77 4.23
N VAL A 8 45.38 -39.70 4.92
CA VAL A 8 44.36 -38.74 5.42
C VAL A 8 44.73 -37.31 5.01
N ALA A 9 44.93 -37.15 3.71
CA ALA A 9 44.84 -35.85 3.04
C ALA A 9 43.58 -35.87 2.17
N LEU A 10 42.42 -36.04 2.81
CA LEU A 10 41.14 -35.96 2.13
C LEU A 10 40.33 -34.80 2.74
N ILE A 11 40.25 -33.76 1.91
CA ILE A 11 39.14 -32.82 1.76
C ILE A 11 39.02 -31.77 2.87
N VAL A 12 39.89 -30.76 2.81
CA VAL A 12 39.48 -29.38 3.14
C VAL A 12 39.75 -28.53 1.90
N ALA A 13 38.86 -28.64 0.93
CA ALA A 13 38.70 -27.63 -0.11
C ALA A 13 37.23 -27.25 -0.14
N ALA A 14 36.79 -26.57 0.92
CA ALA A 14 35.58 -25.77 0.86
C ALA A 14 35.87 -24.65 -0.14
N THR A 15 35.57 -24.89 -1.42
CA THR A 15 35.46 -23.83 -2.41
C THR A 15 34.28 -22.97 -2.02
N PHE A 16 34.50 -22.04 -1.07
CA PHE A 16 33.73 -20.83 -0.98
C PHE A 16 34.07 -20.05 -2.26
N SER A 17 33.41 -20.41 -3.36
CA SER A 17 33.27 -19.54 -4.50
C SER A 17 32.51 -18.33 -3.98
N GLY A 18 33.26 -17.37 -3.45
CA GLY A 18 32.83 -16.02 -3.17
C GLY A 18 32.42 -15.40 -4.49
N GLY A 19 31.24 -15.77 -4.98
CA GLY A 19 30.50 -14.92 -5.87
C GLY A 19 30.34 -13.62 -5.10
N VAL A 20 31.05 -12.60 -5.55
CA VAL A 20 30.81 -11.23 -5.15
C VAL A 20 29.32 -11.05 -5.33
N LEU A 21 28.55 -11.08 -4.25
CA LEU A 21 27.16 -10.65 -4.27
C LEU A 21 27.28 -9.17 -4.62
N ALA A 22 27.26 -8.87 -5.92
CA ALA A 22 27.10 -7.51 -6.40
C ALA A 22 25.81 -7.05 -5.75
N LEU A 23 25.93 -6.23 -4.69
CA LEU A 23 24.78 -5.59 -4.08
C LEU A 23 24.07 -4.90 -5.23
N ALA A 24 22.89 -5.40 -5.58
CA ALA A 24 22.08 -4.76 -6.60
C ALA A 24 21.96 -3.28 -6.21
N PRO A 25 22.17 -2.34 -7.15
CA PRO A 25 22.01 -0.93 -6.88
C PRO A 25 20.68 -0.72 -6.16
N ARG A 26 20.71 -0.04 -5.01
CA ARG A 26 19.46 0.31 -4.33
C ARG A 26 18.69 1.21 -5.29
N ALA A 27 17.54 0.73 -5.75
CA ALA A 27 16.61 1.55 -6.51
C ALA A 27 16.11 2.65 -5.59
N HIS A 28 16.68 3.84 -5.72
CA HIS A 28 16.13 5.06 -5.14
C HIS A 28 15.04 5.58 -6.08
N ALA A 29 13.85 4.98 -5.99
CA ALA A 29 12.67 5.59 -6.56
C ALA A 29 12.40 6.89 -5.79
N VAL A 30 12.30 8.01 -6.49
CA VAL A 30 11.69 9.21 -5.91
C VAL A 30 10.24 8.85 -5.60
N PRO A 31 9.77 8.98 -4.34
CA PRO A 31 8.36 8.81 -4.04
C PRO A 31 7.56 9.78 -4.90
N ALA A 32 6.70 9.24 -5.75
CA ALA A 32 5.77 10.01 -6.57
C ALA A 32 4.35 9.64 -6.11
N PRO A 33 3.95 10.05 -4.89
CA PRO A 33 2.70 9.61 -4.26
C PRO A 33 1.48 9.94 -5.12
N GLU A 34 1.51 11.06 -5.85
CA GLU A 34 0.46 11.44 -6.78
C GLU A 34 0.35 10.47 -7.96
N VAL A 35 1.49 10.04 -8.52
CA VAL A 35 1.51 9.11 -9.66
C VAL A 35 1.04 7.73 -9.24
N GLU A 36 1.48 7.26 -8.07
CA GLU A 36 1.02 6.00 -7.48
C GLU A 36 -0.49 6.03 -7.26
N TYR A 37 -1.00 7.05 -6.56
CA TYR A 37 -2.42 7.20 -6.29
C TYR A 37 -3.25 7.28 -7.57
N LEU A 38 -2.85 8.11 -8.55
CA LEU A 38 -3.56 8.22 -9.83
C LEU A 38 -3.54 6.89 -10.59
N GLY A 39 -2.44 6.14 -10.55
CA GLY A 39 -2.35 4.80 -11.14
C GLY A 39 -3.40 3.84 -10.57
N ASP A 40 -3.66 3.93 -9.26
CA ASP A 40 -4.62 3.07 -8.56
C ASP A 40 -6.09 3.37 -8.87
N ILE A 41 -6.42 4.63 -9.21
CA ILE A 41 -7.80 5.08 -9.34
C ILE A 41 -8.24 5.43 -10.77
N THR A 42 -7.34 5.87 -11.66
CA THR A 42 -7.72 6.49 -12.94
C THR A 42 -8.42 5.56 -13.93
N VAL A 43 -8.16 4.25 -13.87
CA VAL A 43 -8.77 3.25 -14.76
C VAL A 43 -10.09 2.68 -14.21
N ARG A 44 -10.50 3.06 -13.00
CA ARG A 44 -11.71 2.54 -12.35
C ARG A 44 -12.93 3.34 -12.79
N ARG A 45 -13.91 2.65 -13.37
CA ARG A 45 -15.16 3.27 -13.85
C ARG A 45 -16.00 3.91 -12.74
N GLN A 46 -15.73 3.54 -11.49
CA GLN A 46 -16.50 4.00 -10.35
C GLN A 46 -16.24 5.45 -9.96
N TYR A 47 -15.14 6.05 -10.47
CA TYR A 47 -14.74 7.41 -10.14
C TYR A 47 -14.86 8.30 -11.36
N SER A 48 -15.34 9.52 -11.17
CA SER A 48 -15.52 10.51 -12.23
C SER A 48 -14.93 11.86 -11.81
N PHE A 49 -13.60 11.89 -11.70
CA PHE A 49 -12.86 13.13 -11.48
C PHE A 49 -12.69 13.87 -12.81
N ALA A 50 -12.80 15.20 -12.80
CA ALA A 50 -12.68 15.98 -14.04
C ALA A 50 -11.22 16.04 -14.54
N ASN A 51 -10.24 15.99 -13.63
CA ASN A 51 -8.82 15.89 -13.95
C ASN A 51 -8.04 15.26 -12.79
N ALA A 52 -6.73 15.05 -12.99
CA ALA A 52 -5.84 14.46 -12.01
C ALA A 52 -5.69 15.29 -10.72
N ALA A 53 -5.66 16.62 -10.84
CA ALA A 53 -5.52 17.51 -9.68
C ALA A 53 -6.77 17.43 -8.78
N ASP A 54 -7.97 17.33 -9.36
CA ASP A 54 -9.21 17.15 -8.60
C ASP A 54 -9.21 15.84 -7.80
N ALA A 55 -8.67 14.76 -8.39
CA ALA A 55 -8.56 13.48 -7.71
C ALA A 55 -7.57 13.52 -6.53
N ILE A 56 -6.42 14.16 -6.71
CA ILE A 56 -5.42 14.36 -5.65
C ILE A 56 -5.98 15.25 -4.54
N ASN A 57 -6.62 16.37 -4.90
CA ASN A 57 -7.27 17.26 -3.94
C ASN A 57 -8.38 16.54 -3.15
N TYR A 58 -9.14 15.67 -3.81
CA TYR A 58 -10.14 14.84 -3.14
C TYR A 58 -9.50 13.89 -2.12
N ALA A 59 -8.36 13.27 -2.46
CA ALA A 59 -7.61 12.42 -1.53
C ALA A 59 -7.10 13.19 -0.30
N HIS A 60 -6.55 14.40 -0.51
CA HIS A 60 -6.17 15.27 0.61
C HIS A 60 -7.39 15.69 1.45
N GLY A 61 -8.53 15.96 0.83
CA GLY A 61 -9.77 16.25 1.56
C GLY A 61 -10.23 15.09 2.45
N ILE A 62 -10.01 13.84 2.05
CA ILE A 62 -10.23 12.67 2.93
C ILE A 62 -9.30 12.72 4.15
N CYS A 63 -8.02 12.97 3.92
CA CYS A 63 -7.02 13.11 4.98
C CYS A 63 -7.36 14.25 5.96
N ASP A 64 -7.84 15.38 5.46
CA ASP A 64 -8.28 16.51 6.28
C ASP A 64 -9.48 16.14 7.15
N LYS A 65 -10.48 15.42 6.61
CA LYS A 65 -11.62 14.93 7.40
C LYS A 65 -11.17 14.05 8.57
N ILE A 66 -10.26 13.11 8.31
CA ILE A 66 -9.76 12.19 9.35
C ILE A 66 -8.95 12.96 10.39
N SER A 67 -8.12 13.92 9.96
CA SER A 67 -7.33 14.78 10.85
C SER A 67 -8.22 15.63 11.76
N ASN A 68 -9.41 15.99 11.28
CA ASN A 68 -10.45 16.68 12.06
C ASN A 68 -11.33 15.74 12.91
N GLY A 69 -10.98 14.45 12.99
CA GLY A 69 -11.63 13.48 13.87
C GLY A 69 -12.81 12.74 13.26
N ALA A 70 -13.03 12.80 11.94
CA ALA A 70 -14.05 11.98 11.30
C ALA A 70 -13.75 10.48 11.48
N SER A 71 -14.77 9.72 11.91
CA SER A 71 -14.69 8.26 12.01
C SER A 71 -14.72 7.59 10.63
N TYR A 72 -14.24 6.35 10.56
CA TYR A 72 -14.28 5.53 9.35
C TYR A 72 -15.69 5.45 8.76
N THR A 73 -16.73 5.27 9.58
CA THR A 73 -18.13 5.23 9.12
C THR A 73 -18.56 6.53 8.43
N GLN A 74 -18.17 7.70 8.97
CA GLN A 74 -18.50 8.99 8.37
C GLN A 74 -17.76 9.20 7.04
N VAL A 75 -16.46 8.90 7.02
CA VAL A 75 -15.64 9.01 5.80
C VAL A 75 -16.19 8.09 4.72
N MET A 76 -16.51 6.83 5.06
CA MET A 76 -17.08 5.88 4.11
C MET A 76 -18.44 6.35 3.58
N GLY A 77 -19.36 6.82 4.43
CA GLY A 77 -20.65 7.34 3.99
C GLY A 77 -20.53 8.51 3.00
N ASP A 78 -19.64 9.46 3.29
CA ASP A 78 -19.37 10.59 2.41
C ASP A 78 -18.76 10.15 1.08
N VAL A 79 -17.73 9.29 1.11
CA VAL A 79 -17.04 8.86 -0.10
C VAL A 79 -17.95 7.99 -0.97
N LYS A 80 -18.72 7.07 -0.38
CA LYS A 80 -19.67 6.21 -1.11
C LYS A 80 -20.63 7.05 -1.95
N SER A 81 -21.14 8.16 -1.41
CA SER A 81 -22.04 9.07 -2.11
C SER A 81 -21.46 9.71 -3.39
N GLY A 82 -20.12 9.82 -3.47
CA GLY A 82 -19.39 10.35 -4.62
C GLY A 82 -18.94 9.29 -5.64
N VAL A 83 -19.09 8.01 -5.31
CA VAL A 83 -18.69 6.87 -6.16
C VAL A 83 -19.91 6.35 -6.93
N ARG A 84 -19.73 5.91 -8.18
CA ARG A 84 -20.84 5.46 -9.05
C ARG A 84 -20.63 4.05 -9.62
N PRO A 85 -21.51 3.07 -9.32
CA PRO A 85 -22.62 3.15 -8.36
C PRO A 85 -22.08 3.38 -6.94
N ASN A 86 -22.98 3.68 -6.00
CA ASN A 86 -22.71 3.94 -4.57
C ASN A 86 -22.12 2.68 -3.89
N ASP A 87 -20.96 2.23 -4.35
CA ASP A 87 -20.33 0.94 -4.10
C ASP A 87 -19.34 1.04 -2.96
N GLU A 88 -19.59 0.23 -1.94
CA GLU A 88 -18.81 0.18 -0.71
C GLU A 88 -17.34 -0.20 -0.95
N CYS A 89 -17.11 -1.15 -1.86
CA CYS A 89 -15.76 -1.65 -2.15
C CYS A 89 -14.91 -0.59 -2.85
N ALA A 90 -15.48 0.12 -3.81
CA ALA A 90 -14.81 1.22 -4.49
C ALA A 90 -14.57 2.40 -3.54
N ALA A 91 -15.53 2.76 -2.68
CA ALA A 91 -15.30 3.77 -1.65
C ALA A 91 -14.13 3.39 -0.72
N ASN A 92 -14.12 2.15 -0.21
CA ASN A 92 -13.07 1.69 0.70
C ASN A 92 -11.69 1.64 0.01
N TYR A 93 -11.65 1.23 -1.26
CA TYR A 93 -10.43 1.23 -2.04
C TYR A 93 -9.84 2.65 -2.13
N LEU A 94 -10.68 3.63 -2.46
CA LEU A 94 -10.26 5.03 -2.60
C LEU A 94 -9.76 5.60 -1.27
N VAL A 95 -10.49 5.37 -0.17
CA VAL A 95 -10.08 5.79 1.18
C VAL A 95 -8.76 5.15 1.59
N SER A 96 -8.62 3.85 1.40
CA SER A 96 -7.42 3.10 1.81
C SER A 96 -6.16 3.62 1.12
N TYR A 97 -6.22 3.87 -0.20
CA TYR A 97 -5.07 4.41 -0.93
C TYR A 97 -4.79 5.87 -0.60
N ALA A 98 -5.82 6.71 -0.45
CA ALA A 98 -5.63 8.10 -0.04
C ALA A 98 -4.89 8.19 1.30
N VAL A 99 -5.30 7.37 2.27
CA VAL A 99 -4.73 7.39 3.63
C VAL A 99 -3.35 6.77 3.69
N ASN A 100 -3.16 5.63 3.03
CA ASN A 100 -1.86 4.95 3.00
C ASN A 100 -0.77 5.82 2.36
N ILE A 101 -1.12 6.57 1.31
CA ILE A 101 -0.16 7.37 0.54
C ILE A 101 0.03 8.77 1.14
N PHE A 102 -1.06 9.51 1.39
CA PHE A 102 -0.96 10.94 1.69
C PHE A 102 -0.99 11.28 3.19
N CYS A 103 -1.55 10.39 4.02
CA CYS A 103 -1.69 10.67 5.45
C CYS A 103 -1.49 9.41 6.32
N PRO A 104 -0.32 8.75 6.24
CA PRO A 104 -0.06 7.50 6.94
C PRO A 104 -0.02 7.66 8.48
N ALA A 105 0.22 8.86 8.99
CA ALA A 105 0.19 9.14 10.42
C ALA A 105 -1.22 8.95 11.02
N GLN A 106 -2.27 9.15 10.22
CA GLN A 106 -3.67 9.01 10.60
C GLN A 106 -4.18 7.56 10.48
N LEU A 107 -3.41 6.65 9.87
CA LEU A 107 -3.86 5.30 9.55
C LEU A 107 -4.30 4.51 10.80
N TRP A 108 -3.56 4.64 11.91
CA TRP A 108 -3.93 3.97 13.17
C TRP A 108 -5.30 4.46 13.69
N GLN A 109 -5.49 5.77 13.77
CA GLN A 109 -6.73 6.38 14.25
C GLN A 109 -7.93 5.94 13.38
N LEU A 110 -7.75 5.94 12.05
CA LEU A 110 -8.79 5.50 11.15
C LEU A 110 -9.15 4.02 11.36
N ARG A 111 -8.15 3.14 11.50
CA ARG A 111 -8.35 1.70 11.74
C ARG A 111 -9.06 1.44 13.07
N ASP A 112 -8.69 2.16 14.12
CA ASP A 112 -9.34 2.06 15.43
C ASP A 112 -10.83 2.43 15.33
N SER A 113 -11.14 3.52 14.61
CA SER A 113 -12.53 3.94 14.37
C SER A 113 -13.36 2.97 13.52
N ALA A 114 -12.72 2.00 12.86
CA ALA A 114 -13.36 0.98 12.04
C ALA A 114 -13.65 -0.34 12.80
N ALA A 115 -13.26 -0.46 14.08
CA ALA A 115 -13.27 -1.73 14.81
C ALA A 115 -14.62 -2.48 14.84
N ASN A 116 -15.74 -1.75 14.75
CA ASN A 116 -17.09 -2.32 14.71
C ASN A 116 -17.83 -1.99 13.41
N TYR A 117 -17.10 -1.63 12.36
CA TYR A 117 -17.68 -1.30 11.07
C TYR A 117 -18.27 -2.55 10.41
N LEU A 118 -19.56 -2.51 10.11
CA LEU A 118 -20.24 -3.52 9.32
C LEU A 118 -20.59 -2.91 7.97
N PRO A 119 -19.95 -3.36 6.87
CA PRO A 119 -20.30 -2.87 5.56
C PRO A 119 -21.75 -3.26 5.22
N PRO A 120 -22.46 -2.42 4.44
CA PRO A 120 -23.79 -2.76 3.95
C PRO A 120 -23.78 -4.06 3.14
N PRO A 121 -24.91 -4.78 3.09
CA PRO A 121 -25.01 -6.03 2.35
C PRO A 121 -24.67 -5.84 0.86
N ALA A 122 -24.03 -6.84 0.26
CA ALA A 122 -23.47 -6.77 -1.10
C ALA A 122 -24.51 -6.68 -2.23
N ASN A 123 -25.81 -6.55 -1.91
CA ASN A 123 -26.89 -6.38 -2.87
C ASN A 123 -27.03 -4.92 -3.38
N GLU A 124 -26.14 -4.02 -2.96
CA GLU A 124 -26.07 -2.61 -3.39
C GLU A 124 -25.21 -2.38 -4.66
N ARG A 125 -24.92 -3.44 -5.43
CA ARG A 125 -24.14 -3.40 -6.69
C ARG A 125 -24.93 -2.83 -7.88
#